data_AF-A0A0B6S3R8-F1
#
_entry.id   AF-A0A0B6S3R8-F1
#
_cell.length_a   1.000
_cell.length_b   1.000
_cell.length_c   1.000
_cell.angle_alpha   90.00
_cell.angle_beta   90.00
_cell.angle_gamma   90.00
#
_symmetry.space_group_name_H-M   'P 1'
#
loop_
_entity.id
_entity.type
_entity.pdbx_description
1 polymer ?
#
loop_
_entity_poly.entity_id
_entity_poly.type
_entity_poly.pdbx_seq_one_letter_code
_entity_poly.pdbx_strand_id
1 'polypeptide(L)'
;MKSAKTLKQALLCAGLMAVGLAAHAAPLTPRQCGDYPFVRTSAPVTHRQIVNELAELESVGYQPAAGDDSSYPDDYDAAERKLMRKYRRDCVVRHTAAADTGAPAGSRVQ
;
A
#
# COMPACT_ATOMS: atom_id res chain seq x y z
N MET A 1 -17.07 -16.69 -54.90
CA MET A 1 -16.76 -17.62 -53.79
C MET A 1 -15.66 -16.98 -52.95
N LYS A 2 -15.78 -16.95 -51.60
CA LYS A 2 -14.83 -16.44 -50.56
C LYS A 2 -15.32 -15.22 -49.73
N SER A 3 -16.59 -15.12 -49.34
CA SER A 3 -17.04 -14.06 -48.40
C SER A 3 -17.67 -14.57 -47.09
N ALA A 4 -17.73 -15.88 -46.84
CA ALA A 4 -18.42 -16.43 -45.66
C ALA A 4 -17.49 -16.91 -44.52
N LYS A 5 -16.16 -16.93 -44.73
CA LYS A 5 -15.20 -17.47 -43.75
C LYS A 5 -14.63 -16.41 -42.79
N THR A 6 -14.63 -15.15 -43.20
CA THR A 6 -14.03 -14.03 -42.46
C THR A 6 -14.91 -13.48 -41.33
N LEU A 7 -16.21 -13.81 -41.29
CA LEU A 7 -17.11 -13.28 -40.25
C LEU A 7 -17.00 -14.06 -38.92
N LYS A 8 -16.72 -15.37 -38.97
CA LYS A 8 -16.53 -16.19 -37.77
C LYS A 8 -15.13 -16.00 -37.14
N GLN A 9 -14.13 -15.63 -37.95
CA GLN A 9 -12.78 -15.36 -37.47
C GLN A 9 -12.64 -14.01 -36.76
N ALA A 10 -13.47 -13.02 -37.10
CA ALA A 10 -13.50 -11.73 -36.40
C ALA A 10 -14.14 -11.84 -35.00
N LEU A 11 -15.07 -12.78 -34.80
CA LEU A 11 -15.73 -13.00 -33.50
C LEU A 11 -14.88 -13.80 -32.51
N LEU A 12 -13.80 -14.44 -32.95
CA LEU A 12 -12.92 -15.23 -32.05
C LEU A 12 -11.82 -14.41 -31.36
N CYS A 13 -11.54 -13.18 -31.82
CA CYS A 13 -10.44 -12.36 -31.28
C CYS A 13 -10.88 -11.29 -30.25
N ALA A 14 -12.18 -11.19 -29.95
CA ALA A 14 -12.73 -10.17 -29.05
C ALA A 14 -13.00 -10.69 -27.61
N GLY A 15 -12.50 -11.87 -27.26
CA GLY A 15 -12.75 -12.50 -25.94
C GLY A 15 -11.61 -12.41 -24.93
N LEU A 16 -10.40 -12.00 -25.33
CA LEU A 16 -9.22 -11.93 -24.45
C LEU A 16 -8.79 -10.48 -24.21
N MET A 17 -9.61 -9.71 -23.51
CA MET A 17 -9.13 -8.51 -22.81
C MET A 17 -9.26 -8.77 -21.31
N ALA A 18 -8.22 -9.44 -20.81
CA ALA A 18 -7.62 -9.30 -19.49
C ALA A 18 -8.52 -8.73 -18.39
N VAL A 19 -9.06 -9.63 -17.56
CA VAL A 19 -9.30 -9.34 -16.14
C VAL A 19 -7.93 -9.10 -15.52
N GLY A 20 -7.43 -7.86 -15.63
CA GLY A 20 -6.30 -7.39 -14.85
C GLY A 20 -6.78 -7.29 -13.41
N LEU A 21 -6.50 -8.29 -12.58
CA LEU A 21 -6.50 -8.06 -11.14
C LEU A 21 -5.37 -7.07 -10.90
N ALA A 22 -5.71 -5.78 -10.83
CA ALA A 22 -4.78 -4.79 -10.33
C ALA A 22 -4.21 -5.34 -9.02
N ALA A 23 -2.89 -5.51 -9.00
CA ALA A 23 -2.14 -5.80 -7.79
C ALA A 23 -2.25 -4.56 -6.92
N HIS A 24 -3.41 -4.40 -6.26
CA HIS A 24 -3.59 -3.38 -5.26
C HIS A 24 -2.63 -3.75 -4.14
N ALA A 25 -1.57 -2.95 -3.96
CA ALA A 25 -0.71 -3.07 -2.79
C ALA A 25 -1.63 -3.07 -1.56
N ALA A 26 -1.59 -4.14 -0.78
CA ALA A 26 -2.45 -4.28 0.39
C ALA A 26 -2.27 -3.06 1.31
N PRO A 27 -3.35 -2.53 1.91
CA PRO A 27 -3.24 -1.44 2.86
C PRO A 27 -2.38 -1.86 4.05
N LEU A 28 -1.77 -0.89 4.73
CA LEU A 28 -1.05 -1.15 5.97
C LEU A 28 -1.94 -1.91 6.96
N THR A 29 -1.34 -2.90 7.63
CA THR A 29 -2.01 -3.64 8.70
C THR A 29 -2.17 -2.76 9.94
N PRO A 30 -3.16 -3.02 10.82
CA PRO A 30 -3.30 -2.26 12.06
C PRO A 30 -2.04 -2.29 12.93
N ARG A 31 -1.28 -3.39 12.88
CA ARG A 31 0.00 -3.51 13.57
C ARG A 31 1.05 -2.56 13.01
N GLN A 32 1.22 -2.52 11.69
CA GLN A 32 2.13 -1.58 11.02
C GLN A 32 1.78 -0.12 11.32
N CYS A 33 0.49 0.21 11.42
CA CYS A 33 0.04 1.55 11.78
C CYS A 33 0.47 2.00 13.19
N GLY A 34 0.78 1.07 14.09
CA GLY A 34 1.22 1.33 15.47
C GLY A 34 2.71 1.07 15.71
N ASP A 35 3.48 0.72 14.67
CA ASP A 35 4.90 0.44 14.75
C ASP A 35 5.74 1.60 14.13
N TYR A 36 7.06 1.55 14.31
CA TYR A 36 8.02 2.40 13.60
C TYR A 36 7.90 2.17 12.07
N PRO A 37 8.02 3.21 11.22
CA PRO A 37 8.48 4.58 11.47
C PRO A 37 7.39 5.58 11.88
N PHE A 38 6.12 5.17 11.90
CA PHE A 38 4.99 6.08 12.15
C PHE A 38 4.81 6.44 13.62
N VAL A 39 5.34 5.60 14.51
CA VAL A 39 5.41 5.87 15.95
C VAL A 39 6.87 6.05 16.35
N ARG A 40 7.16 7.17 17.02
CA ARG A 40 8.49 7.42 17.60
C ARG A 40 8.79 6.36 18.64
N THR A 41 9.95 5.74 18.53
CA THR A 41 10.41 4.74 19.50
C THR A 41 10.97 5.45 20.74
N SER A 42 10.69 4.89 21.93
CA SER A 42 11.30 5.34 23.19
C SER A 42 12.72 4.80 23.40
N ALA A 43 13.12 3.82 22.59
CA ALA A 43 14.43 3.18 22.59
C ALA A 43 15.14 3.44 21.24
N PRO A 44 16.47 3.20 21.17
CA PRO A 44 17.20 3.24 19.91
C PRO A 44 16.55 2.36 18.85
N VAL A 45 16.55 2.83 17.60
CA VAL A 45 15.98 2.10 16.47
C VAL A 45 16.79 0.83 16.24
N THR A 46 16.10 -0.31 16.16
CA THR A 46 16.70 -1.61 15.89
C THR A 46 16.94 -1.81 14.40
N HIS A 47 17.92 -2.65 14.03
CA HIS A 47 18.15 -2.99 12.62
C HIS A 47 16.89 -3.50 11.91
N ARG A 48 16.07 -4.31 12.60
CA ARG A 48 14.78 -4.79 12.06
C ARG A 48 13.82 -3.64 11.75
N GLN A 49 13.77 -2.60 12.59
CA GLN A 49 12.92 -1.43 12.34
C GLN A 49 13.39 -0.63 11.14
N ILE A 50 14.71 -0.48 10.94
CA ILE A 50 15.28 0.17 9.76
C ILE A 50 14.91 -0.61 8.48
N VAL A 51 15.06 -1.95 8.50
CA VAL A 51 14.68 -2.79 7.35
C VAL A 51 13.18 -2.68 7.03
N ASN A 52 12.34 -2.60 8.06
CA ASN A 52 10.90 -2.40 7.86
C ASN A 52 10.59 -1.04 7.22
N GLU A 53 11.18 0.03 7.72
CA GLU A 53 11.03 1.37 7.12
C GLU A 53 11.50 1.39 5.67
N LEU A 54 12.63 0.74 5.37
CA LEU A 54 13.13 0.66 4.00
C LEU A 54 12.15 -0.07 3.08
N ALA A 55 11.61 -1.21 3.51
CA ALA A 55 10.60 -1.95 2.74
C ALA A 55 9.33 -1.11 2.50
N GLU A 56 8.96 -0.25 3.44
CA GLU A 56 7.83 0.67 3.29
C GLU A 56 8.10 1.80 2.30
N LEU A 57 9.29 2.39 2.32
CA LEU A 57 9.73 3.37 1.32
C LEU A 57 9.80 2.74 -0.08
N GLU A 58 10.34 1.53 -0.20
CA GLU A 58 10.35 0.76 -1.45
C GLU A 58 8.93 0.48 -1.96
N SER A 59 7.98 0.22 -1.05
CA SER A 59 6.57 0.01 -1.41
C SER A 59 5.88 1.23 -2.05
N VAL A 60 6.49 2.42 -1.93
CA VAL A 60 6.04 3.66 -2.58
C VAL A 60 7.00 4.16 -3.66
N GLY A 61 7.98 3.33 -4.03
CA GLY A 61 8.86 3.53 -5.19
C GLY A 61 10.24 4.10 -4.88
N TYR A 62 10.69 4.12 -3.62
CA TYR A 62 12.09 4.38 -3.32
C TYR A 62 12.97 3.24 -3.85
N GLN A 63 14.13 3.56 -4.39
CA GLN A 63 15.08 2.58 -4.91
C GLN A 63 16.46 2.81 -4.29
N PRO A 64 16.77 2.19 -3.13
CA PRO A 64 18.04 2.40 -2.44
C PRO A 64 19.25 1.92 -3.25
N ALA A 65 19.04 0.96 -4.17
CA ALA A 65 20.07 0.38 -5.03
C ALA A 65 20.13 1.03 -6.43
N ALA A 66 19.62 2.25 -6.59
CA ALA A 66 19.66 2.96 -7.88
C ALA A 66 21.08 3.40 -8.32
N GLY A 67 22.07 3.36 -7.42
CA GLY A 67 23.46 3.67 -7.76
C GLY A 67 23.61 5.10 -8.29
N ASP A 68 24.25 5.27 -9.45
CA ASP A 68 24.48 6.57 -10.09
C ASP A 68 23.18 7.24 -10.56
N ASP A 69 22.08 6.48 -10.72
CA ASP A 69 20.76 7.01 -11.08
C ASP A 69 19.99 7.57 -9.85
N SER A 70 20.57 7.48 -8.64
CA SER A 70 19.94 8.03 -7.43
C SER A 70 20.12 9.55 -7.32
N SER A 71 19.03 10.25 -7.01
CA SER A 71 19.05 11.68 -6.67
C SER A 71 18.82 11.85 -5.17
N TYR A 72 19.80 11.48 -4.35
CA TYR A 72 19.74 11.70 -2.91
C TYR A 72 20.06 13.18 -2.57
N PRO A 73 19.26 13.87 -1.72
CA PRO A 73 18.15 13.33 -0.91
C PRO A 73 16.75 13.40 -1.56
N ASP A 74 16.60 14.02 -2.73
CA ASP A 74 15.30 14.30 -3.36
C ASP A 74 14.41 13.06 -3.53
N ASP A 75 14.97 11.92 -3.95
CA ASP A 75 14.23 10.66 -4.13
C ASP A 75 13.72 10.09 -2.80
N TYR A 76 14.53 10.22 -1.75
CA TYR A 76 14.15 9.82 -0.39
C TYR A 76 13.01 10.71 0.10
N ASP A 77 13.13 12.02 -0.01
CA ASP A 77 12.10 12.96 0.43
C ASP A 77 10.79 12.76 -0.37
N ALA A 78 10.90 12.47 -1.67
CA ALA A 78 9.75 12.17 -2.51
C ALA A 78 9.04 10.88 -2.10
N ALA A 79 9.80 9.84 -1.76
CA ALA A 79 9.26 8.60 -1.23
C ALA A 79 8.61 8.80 0.15
N GLU A 80 9.26 9.52 1.06
CA GLU A 80 8.71 9.82 2.38
C GLU A 80 7.35 10.54 2.27
N ARG A 81 7.24 11.55 1.41
CA ARG A 81 5.96 12.23 1.15
C ARG A 81 4.90 11.26 0.62
N LYS A 82 5.25 10.32 -0.27
CA LYS A 82 4.33 9.29 -0.77
C LYS A 82 3.91 8.33 0.36
N LEU A 83 4.86 7.92 1.20
CA LEU A 83 4.62 7.02 2.33
C LEU A 83 3.68 7.68 3.35
N MET A 84 3.86 8.97 3.65
CA MET A 84 2.95 9.69 4.55
C MET A 84 1.52 9.79 3.99
N ARG A 85 1.35 9.89 2.67
CA ARG A 85 0.01 9.81 2.05
C ARG A 85 -0.60 8.42 2.19
N LYS A 86 0.19 7.35 1.97
CA LYS A 86 -0.22 5.96 2.19
C LYS A 86 -0.64 5.73 3.65
N TYR A 87 0.14 6.24 4.61
CA TYR A 87 -0.17 6.15 6.04
C TYR A 87 -1.50 6.84 6.40
N ARG A 88 -1.71 8.08 5.94
CA ARG A 88 -2.97 8.79 6.19
C ARG A 88 -4.19 8.04 5.63
N ARG A 89 -4.04 7.40 4.48
CA ARG A 89 -5.10 6.58 3.87
C ARG A 89 -5.37 5.30 4.66
N ASP A 90 -4.33 4.56 5.03
CA ASP A 90 -4.47 3.19 5.55
C ASP A 90 -4.65 3.13 7.07
N CYS A 91 -4.11 4.11 7.81
CA CYS A 91 -4.05 4.08 9.27
C CYS A 91 -5.03 5.07 9.93
N VAL A 92 -5.11 6.31 9.45
CA VAL A 92 -5.98 7.34 10.08
C VAL A 92 -7.47 7.02 9.89
N VAL A 93 -7.86 6.52 8.71
CA VAL A 93 -9.25 6.13 8.40
C VAL A 93 -9.71 4.90 9.20
N ARG A 94 -8.78 4.05 9.64
CA ARG A 94 -9.11 2.83 10.40
C ARG A 94 -9.23 3.07 11.91
N HIS A 95 -8.56 4.07 12.47
CA HIS A 95 -8.80 4.48 13.85
C HIS A 95 -10.24 4.99 14.06
N THR A 96 -10.83 5.63 13.04
CA THR A 96 -12.22 6.11 13.03
C THR A 96 -13.23 5.07 12.55
N ALA A 97 -12.82 3.84 12.24
CA ALA A 97 -13.69 2.70 11.90
C ALA A 97 -13.71 1.63 13.00
N ALA A 98 -12.65 1.57 13.80
CA ALA A 98 -12.52 0.67 14.96
C ALA A 98 -13.12 1.26 16.26
N ALA A 99 -13.31 2.58 16.35
CA ALA A 99 -13.94 3.25 17.50
C ALA A 99 -15.48 3.10 17.51
N ASP A 100 -16.04 2.75 16.37
CA ASP A 100 -17.45 2.78 15.99
C ASP A 100 -18.01 1.35 15.86
N THR A 101 -17.16 0.33 15.95
CA THR A 101 -17.59 -1.06 16.18
C THR A 101 -17.67 -1.45 17.67
N GLY A 102 -17.62 -0.46 18.57
CA GLY A 102 -17.90 -0.65 20.00
C GLY A 102 -19.38 -0.95 20.27
N ALA A 103 -19.74 -2.23 20.21
CA ALA A 103 -20.97 -2.78 20.80
C ALA A 103 -21.03 -2.52 22.33
N PRO A 104 -22.22 -2.55 22.97
CA PRO A 104 -22.55 -1.67 24.10
C PRO A 104 -21.96 -2.14 25.43
N ALA A 105 -21.41 -1.20 26.19
CA ALA A 105 -21.14 -1.40 27.61
C ALA A 105 -22.47 -1.40 28.38
N GLY A 106 -23.01 -2.59 28.62
CA GLY A 106 -24.10 -2.81 29.57
C GLY A 106 -23.65 -2.49 31.00
N SER A 107 -24.44 -1.64 31.66
CA SER A 107 -24.81 -1.61 33.08
C SER A 107 -23.76 -2.03 34.14
N ARG A 108 -23.40 -1.09 35.02
CA ARG A 108 -23.28 -1.40 36.45
C ARG A 108 -23.55 -0.18 37.33
N VAL A 109 -24.63 -0.32 38.09
CA VAL A 109 -24.94 0.32 39.38
C VAL A 109 -23.74 0.28 40.33
N GLN A 110 -23.31 1.44 40.82
CA GLN A 110 -23.10 1.78 42.23
C GLN A 110 -22.57 3.21 42.35
#